data_AF-A0A1Y2F1R2-F1
#
_entry.id   AF-A0A1Y2F1R2-F1
#
_cell.length_a   1.000
_cell.length_b   1.000
_cell.length_c   1.000
_cell.angle_alpha   90.00
_cell.angle_beta   90.00
_cell.angle_gamma   90.00
#
_symmetry.space_group_name_H-M   'P 1'
#
loop_
_entity.id
_entity.type
_entity.pdbx_description
1 polymer ?
#
loop_
_entity_poly.entity_id
_entity_poly.type
_entity_poly.pdbx_seq_one_letter_code
_entity_poly.pdbx_strand_id
1 'polypeptide(L)'
;RLKDRLDKHSDASDSDSSIHAQPHTNRFNKLKRKARYVARGKLDTGAGIHAESSATHAYGSKRRRVVAKSHTTPFTDPATSTGGGGGVVSAESDDEADAYHDIHLDQILAQVDEPADVVHHPQARAVFQRKALGVLSAQALRTLSTEHAHRVELARLLTAFLGDDAVLCPTYDRNLGLPPDSAEEARRLLQAALDRSEEYLRCMQKVRAGLLKADRYRGKIYGWCKDSD
;
A
#
# COMPACT_ATOMS: atom_id res chain seq x y z
N ARG A 1 -48.03 27.19 32.64
CA ARG A 1 -47.82 27.51 31.20
C ARG A 1 -46.60 28.39 30.93
N LEU A 2 -46.39 29.53 31.62
CA LEU A 2 -45.19 30.37 31.42
C LEU A 2 -43.97 29.85 32.20
N LYS A 3 -44.16 29.36 33.43
CA LYS A 3 -43.10 28.71 34.23
C LYS A 3 -42.60 27.41 33.57
N ASP A 4 -43.51 26.55 33.12
CA ASP A 4 -43.16 25.30 32.41
C ASP A 4 -42.34 25.51 31.12
N ARG A 5 -42.39 26.71 30.51
CA ARG A 5 -41.55 27.03 29.33
C ARG A 5 -40.13 27.41 29.71
N LEU A 6 -39.91 27.90 30.93
CA LEU A 6 -38.58 28.26 31.43
C LEU A 6 -37.78 27.01 31.81
N ASP A 7 -38.47 25.99 32.34
CA ASP A 7 -37.88 24.73 32.83
C ASP A 7 -37.54 23.72 31.73
N LYS A 8 -37.96 23.97 30.48
CA LYS A 8 -37.57 23.12 29.35
C LYS A 8 -36.06 23.22 29.10
N HIS A 9 -35.40 22.06 29.08
CA HIS A 9 -33.98 21.93 28.74
C HIS A 9 -33.69 22.62 27.41
N SER A 10 -32.57 23.33 27.32
CA SER A 10 -32.24 24.22 26.21
C SER A 10 -32.14 23.57 24.83
N ASP A 11 -32.10 22.24 24.77
CA ASP A 11 -31.95 21.42 23.57
C ASP A 11 -33.21 20.60 23.27
N ALA A 12 -34.35 20.92 23.91
CA ALA A 12 -35.62 20.30 23.60
C ALA A 12 -35.98 20.55 22.12
N SER A 13 -36.13 19.47 21.36
CA SER A 13 -36.47 19.50 19.93
C SER A 13 -37.88 20.06 19.73
N ASP A 14 -37.98 21.32 19.29
CA ASP A 14 -39.24 21.88 18.76
C ASP A 14 -39.42 21.32 17.34
N SER A 15 -40.00 20.12 17.24
CA SER A 15 -40.36 19.49 15.97
C SER A 15 -41.59 20.18 15.36
N ASP A 16 -41.37 21.18 14.51
CA ASP A 16 -42.35 21.65 13.53
C ASP A 16 -42.10 20.91 12.21
N SER A 17 -42.81 19.80 11.98
CA SER A 17 -42.71 19.00 10.76
C SER A 17 -43.58 19.53 9.60
N SER A 18 -43.99 20.80 9.61
CA SER A 18 -44.98 21.34 8.65
C SER A 18 -44.59 22.66 7.97
N ILE A 19 -43.31 22.85 7.65
CA ILE A 19 -42.88 23.88 6.69
C ILE A 19 -42.03 23.23 5.61
N HIS A 20 -42.70 22.77 4.55
CA HIS A 20 -42.08 22.46 3.26
C HIS A 20 -41.53 23.73 2.61
N ALA A 21 -40.31 24.10 2.99
CA ALA A 21 -39.34 24.85 2.20
C ALA A 21 -38.11 24.98 3.08
N GLN A 22 -37.02 24.28 2.77
CA GLN A 22 -35.76 24.48 3.48
C GLN A 22 -35.41 25.97 3.39
N PRO A 23 -35.40 26.75 4.49
CA PRO A 23 -35.00 28.14 4.39
C PRO A 23 -33.48 28.16 4.30
N HIS A 24 -32.95 28.34 3.09
CA HIS A 24 -31.51 28.43 2.76
C HIS A 24 -30.82 29.68 3.33
N THR A 25 -31.40 30.32 4.36
CA THR A 25 -30.96 31.61 4.88
C THR A 25 -31.05 31.66 6.40
N ASN A 26 -30.21 32.49 7.02
CA ASN A 26 -30.22 32.77 8.46
C ASN A 26 -31.46 33.56 8.93
N ARG A 27 -32.42 33.86 8.05
CA ARG A 27 -33.67 34.53 8.41
C ARG A 27 -34.56 33.51 9.13
N PHE A 28 -35.15 33.90 10.26
CA PHE A 28 -35.95 33.06 11.19
C PHE A 28 -35.18 32.09 12.09
N ASN A 29 -34.00 31.58 11.71
CA ASN A 29 -33.18 30.73 12.59
C ASN A 29 -32.43 31.50 13.71
N LYS A 30 -32.25 32.83 13.56
CA LYS A 30 -31.58 33.69 14.57
C LYS A 30 -32.32 33.83 15.90
N LEU A 31 -33.63 33.61 15.89
CA LEU A 31 -34.48 33.76 17.09
C LEU A 31 -34.62 32.45 17.86
N LYS A 32 -34.08 31.34 17.35
CA LYS A 32 -34.07 30.06 18.06
C LYS A 32 -33.09 30.12 19.23
N ARG A 33 -33.53 29.65 20.39
CA ARG A 33 -32.68 29.52 21.60
C ARG A 33 -31.50 28.60 21.23
N LYS A 34 -30.26 29.03 21.50
CA LYS A 34 -29.01 28.33 21.14
C LYS A 34 -28.81 28.02 19.63
N ALA A 35 -28.99 29.01 18.75
CA ALA A 35 -28.65 28.86 17.32
C ALA A 35 -27.12 28.73 17.07
N ARG A 36 -26.56 27.53 17.29
CA ARG A 36 -25.11 27.25 17.36
C ARG A 36 -24.29 27.69 16.13
N TYR A 37 -24.91 27.74 14.94
CA TYR A 37 -24.22 28.00 13.67
C TYR A 37 -24.65 29.30 12.98
N VAL A 38 -25.37 30.19 13.69
CA VAL A 38 -25.95 31.41 13.12
C VAL A 38 -25.39 32.65 13.82
N ALA A 39 -24.63 33.49 13.09
CA ALA A 39 -24.02 34.72 13.63
C ALA A 39 -24.63 36.01 13.04
N ARG A 40 -24.53 37.12 13.78
CA ARG A 40 -24.88 38.47 13.28
C ARG A 40 -23.85 38.90 12.24
N GLY A 41 -24.28 39.35 11.06
CA GLY A 41 -23.40 39.81 9.98
C GLY A 41 -22.90 38.73 9.01
N LYS A 42 -23.13 37.44 9.29
CA LYS A 42 -22.78 36.33 8.38
C LYS A 42 -24.06 35.74 7.78
N LEU A 43 -24.17 35.73 6.44
CA LEU A 43 -25.22 35.00 5.72
C LEU A 43 -24.74 33.55 5.53
N ASP A 44 -25.65 32.59 5.67
CA ASP A 44 -25.38 31.19 5.34
C ASP A 44 -25.30 31.07 3.81
N THR A 45 -24.30 30.35 3.30
CA THR A 45 -23.97 30.29 1.86
C THR A 45 -24.86 29.30 1.09
N GLY A 46 -26.04 28.96 1.63
CA GLY A 46 -27.02 28.09 0.98
C GLY A 46 -26.64 26.61 0.89
N ALA A 47 -25.45 26.22 1.38
CA ALA A 47 -24.91 24.87 1.30
C ALA A 47 -25.03 24.06 2.62
N GLY A 48 -25.67 24.64 3.64
CA GLY A 48 -25.96 23.98 4.91
C GLY A 48 -24.87 24.15 5.97
N ILE A 49 -25.13 23.62 7.17
CA ILE A 49 -24.18 23.64 8.29
C ILE A 49 -22.99 22.73 7.96
N HIS A 50 -21.89 23.30 7.50
CA HIS A 50 -20.65 22.55 7.21
C HIS A 50 -19.86 22.31 8.51
N ALA A 51 -20.17 21.23 9.22
CA ALA A 51 -19.28 20.71 10.27
C ALA A 51 -18.02 20.05 9.66
N GLU A 52 -18.16 19.52 8.45
CA GLU A 52 -17.12 18.75 7.76
C GLU A 52 -16.69 19.48 6.48
N SER A 53 -15.40 19.79 6.38
CA SER A 53 -14.79 20.37 5.20
C SER A 53 -13.98 19.30 4.46
N SER A 54 -14.38 18.96 3.25
CA SER A 54 -13.57 18.07 2.42
C SER A 54 -12.52 18.89 1.67
N ALA A 55 -11.26 18.82 2.11
CA ALA A 55 -10.14 19.43 1.41
C ALA A 55 -9.59 18.46 0.36
N THR A 56 -9.39 18.92 -0.87
CA THR A 56 -8.73 18.11 -1.90
C THR A 56 -7.23 18.39 -1.87
N HIS A 57 -6.45 17.48 -1.30
CA HIS A 57 -5.00 17.57 -1.29
C HIS A 57 -4.43 16.98 -2.58
N ALA A 58 -3.57 17.74 -3.25
CA ALA A 58 -2.80 17.26 -4.40
C ALA A 58 -1.49 16.68 -3.90
N TYR A 59 -1.25 15.40 -4.19
CA TYR A 59 0.03 14.74 -3.97
C TYR A 59 0.65 14.44 -5.34
N GLY A 60 1.59 15.28 -5.77
CA GLY A 60 2.13 15.24 -7.13
C GLY A 60 1.03 15.39 -8.19
N SER A 61 0.88 14.40 -9.08
CA SER A 61 -0.13 14.40 -10.16
C SER A 61 -1.51 13.87 -9.75
N LYS A 62 -1.68 13.35 -8.52
CA LYS A 62 -2.93 12.76 -8.05
C LYS A 62 -3.59 13.65 -7.02
N ARG A 63 -4.91 13.85 -7.17
CA ARG A 63 -5.73 14.61 -6.22
C ARG A 63 -6.57 13.63 -5.40
N ARG A 64 -6.46 13.68 -4.08
CA ARG A 64 -7.30 12.89 -3.15
C ARG A 64 -8.14 13.84 -2.30
N ARG A 65 -9.41 13.48 -2.09
CA ARG A 65 -10.31 14.19 -1.18
C ARG A 65 -10.08 13.67 0.22
N VAL A 66 -9.62 14.53 1.13
CA VAL A 66 -9.47 14.24 2.55
C VAL A 66 -10.62 14.93 3.27
N VAL A 67 -11.35 14.18 4.09
CA VAL A 67 -12.38 14.76 4.96
C VAL A 67 -11.67 15.27 6.20
N ALA A 68 -11.69 16.59 6.42
CA ALA A 68 -11.21 17.20 7.64
C ALA A 68 -12.43 17.78 8.36
N LYS A 69 -12.62 17.45 9.64
CA LYS A 69 -13.55 18.22 10.47
C LYS A 69 -12.97 19.61 10.63
N SER A 70 -13.70 20.63 10.18
CA SER A 70 -13.29 21.99 10.50
C SER A 70 -13.51 22.16 12.00
N HIS A 71 -12.45 22.43 12.77
CA HIS A 71 -12.57 22.82 14.17
C HIS A 71 -13.29 24.17 14.24
N THR A 72 -14.61 24.14 14.10
CA THR A 72 -15.46 25.24 14.51
C THR A 72 -15.60 25.08 16.01
N THR A 73 -14.93 25.96 16.75
CA THR A 73 -15.13 26.04 18.19
C THR A 73 -16.63 26.13 18.47
N PRO A 74 -17.18 25.34 19.39
CA PRO A 74 -18.55 25.54 19.84
C PRO A 74 -18.69 26.99 20.31
N PHE A 75 -19.82 27.63 19.99
CA PHE A 75 -20.16 28.94 20.56
C PHE A 75 -20.04 28.85 22.09
N THR A 76 -19.03 29.53 22.65
CA THR A 76 -18.87 29.71 24.09
C THR A 76 -19.86 30.79 24.55
N ASP A 77 -20.79 30.42 25.42
CA ASP A 77 -21.75 31.36 25.99
C ASP A 77 -20.99 32.49 26.71
N PRO A 78 -21.21 33.77 26.38
CA PRO A 78 -20.46 34.91 26.94
C PRO A 78 -20.69 35.11 28.45
N ALA A 79 -21.64 34.39 29.05
CA ALA A 79 -21.87 34.38 30.49
C ALA A 79 -20.82 33.56 31.27
N THR A 80 -20.03 32.72 30.59
CA THR A 80 -18.99 31.88 31.21
C THR A 80 -17.57 32.46 31.03
N SER A 81 -17.40 33.45 30.14
CA SER A 81 -16.11 34.11 29.93
C SER A 81 -15.91 35.27 30.91
N THR A 82 -15.59 34.95 32.15
CA THR A 82 -15.14 35.95 33.13
C THR A 82 -13.68 36.29 32.84
N GLY A 83 -13.43 37.45 32.24
CA GLY A 83 -12.09 38.04 32.14
C GLY A 83 -11.61 38.24 30.71
N GLY A 84 -11.19 39.48 30.42
CA GLY A 84 -10.80 39.92 29.10
C GLY A 84 -9.50 39.31 28.60
N GLY A 85 -9.43 39.18 27.28
CA GLY A 85 -8.28 38.67 26.55
C GLY A 85 -8.80 37.88 25.37
N GLY A 86 -8.56 38.37 24.15
CA GLY A 86 -8.75 37.62 22.91
C GLY A 86 -7.71 36.50 22.80
N GLY A 87 -7.70 35.61 23.79
CA GLY A 87 -6.97 34.36 23.74
C GLY A 87 -7.63 33.51 22.67
N VAL A 88 -6.92 33.32 21.56
CA VAL A 88 -7.06 32.11 20.78
C VAL A 88 -6.84 30.99 21.78
N VAL A 89 -7.92 30.43 22.31
CA VAL A 89 -7.86 29.12 22.94
C VAL A 89 -7.42 28.21 21.81
N SER A 90 -6.12 27.93 21.74
CA SER A 90 -5.63 26.76 21.06
C SER A 90 -6.45 25.63 21.66
N ALA A 91 -7.48 25.20 20.93
CA ALA A 91 -8.12 23.96 21.24
C ALA A 91 -6.98 22.96 21.17
N GLU A 92 -6.52 22.50 22.33
CA GLU A 92 -5.78 21.25 22.47
C GLU A 92 -6.48 20.31 21.49
N SER A 93 -5.78 19.90 20.43
CA SER A 93 -6.35 18.96 19.47
C SER A 93 -6.80 17.77 20.29
N ASP A 94 -8.12 17.49 20.33
CA ASP A 94 -8.58 16.18 20.76
C ASP A 94 -7.96 15.21 19.74
N ASP A 95 -6.78 14.69 20.05
CA ASP A 95 -6.03 13.76 19.19
C ASP A 95 -6.87 12.50 18.92
N GLU A 96 -7.85 12.21 19.79
CA GLU A 96 -8.88 11.18 19.61
C GLU A 96 -9.81 11.41 18.41
N ALA A 97 -9.86 12.62 17.84
CA ALA A 97 -10.64 12.94 16.65
C ALA A 97 -9.85 12.83 15.34
N ASP A 98 -8.54 12.61 15.38
CA ASP A 98 -7.75 12.36 14.17
C ASP A 98 -8.00 10.93 13.68
N ALA A 99 -8.51 10.82 12.45
CA ALA A 99 -8.77 9.56 11.78
C ALA A 99 -7.50 8.71 11.58
N TYR A 100 -6.30 9.31 11.76
CA TYR A 100 -5.01 8.66 11.61
C TYR A 100 -4.17 8.61 12.90
N HIS A 101 -4.76 8.84 14.08
CA HIS A 101 -4.01 8.83 15.35
C HIS A 101 -3.22 7.52 15.59
N ASP A 102 -3.71 6.38 15.10
CA ASP A 102 -3.04 5.08 15.17
C ASP A 102 -1.77 4.97 14.30
N ILE A 103 -1.56 5.89 13.34
CA ILE A 103 -0.45 5.84 12.40
C ILE A 103 0.68 6.75 12.89
N HIS A 104 1.61 6.17 13.65
CA HIS A 104 2.82 6.87 14.09
C HIS A 104 3.85 6.97 12.95
N LEU A 105 3.70 7.99 12.09
CA LEU A 105 4.59 8.23 10.95
C LEU A 105 6.05 8.38 11.34
N ASP A 106 6.32 9.00 12.49
CA ASP A 106 7.69 9.23 12.98
C ASP A 106 8.43 7.92 13.23
N GLN A 107 7.74 6.91 13.78
CA GLN A 107 8.32 5.57 14.03
C GLN A 107 8.44 4.75 12.74
N ILE A 108 7.54 4.95 11.78
CA ILE A 108 7.56 4.23 10.51
C ILE A 108 8.69 4.75 9.62
N LEU A 109 8.93 6.06 9.61
CA LEU A 109 9.89 6.73 8.75
C LEU A 109 11.23 7.01 9.44
N ALA A 110 11.38 6.62 10.71
CA ALA A 110 12.63 6.73 11.44
C ALA A 110 13.78 6.04 10.68
N GLN A 111 14.96 6.63 10.79
CA GLN A 111 16.19 5.98 10.34
C GLN A 111 16.59 4.91 11.37
N VAL A 112 17.27 3.87 10.90
CA VAL A 112 17.93 2.90 11.78
C VAL A 112 19.27 3.49 12.20
N ASP A 113 19.41 3.90 13.45
CA ASP A 113 20.63 4.50 14.00
C ASP A 113 21.51 3.43 14.66
N GLU A 114 20.93 2.53 15.45
CA GLU A 114 21.64 1.41 16.08
C GLU A 114 21.32 0.06 15.43
N PRO A 115 22.25 -0.91 15.45
CA PRO A 115 22.00 -2.24 14.88
C PRO A 115 20.89 -2.99 15.63
N ALA A 116 20.69 -2.75 16.92
CA ALA A 116 19.61 -3.36 17.72
C ALA A 116 18.21 -2.93 17.22
N ASP A 117 18.08 -1.69 16.76
CA ASP A 117 16.82 -1.12 16.26
C ASP A 117 16.23 -1.91 15.09
N VAL A 118 17.06 -2.62 14.30
CA VAL A 118 16.61 -3.46 13.18
C VAL A 118 15.59 -4.53 13.63
N VAL A 119 15.68 -5.00 14.87
CA VAL A 119 14.80 -6.03 15.43
C VAL A 119 13.42 -5.47 15.76
N HIS A 120 13.36 -4.24 16.27
CA HIS A 120 12.14 -3.60 16.76
C HIS A 120 11.47 -2.71 15.71
N HIS A 121 12.26 -2.15 14.79
CA HIS A 121 11.80 -1.19 13.80
C HIS A 121 10.77 -1.83 12.84
N PRO A 122 9.57 -1.23 12.68
CA PRO A 122 8.44 -1.86 11.98
C PRO A 122 8.75 -2.24 10.54
N GLN A 123 9.48 -1.37 9.81
CA GLN A 123 9.85 -1.65 8.41
C GLN A 123 10.98 -2.68 8.27
N ALA A 124 12.05 -2.55 9.05
CA ALA A 124 13.24 -3.38 8.93
C ALA A 124 12.96 -4.82 9.41
N ARG A 125 12.27 -4.96 10.54
CA ARG A 125 11.88 -6.25 11.12
C ARG A 125 11.18 -7.16 10.10
N ALA A 126 10.24 -6.61 9.32
CA ALA A 126 9.48 -7.38 8.34
C ALA A 126 10.40 -7.98 7.26
N VAL A 127 11.43 -7.26 6.81
CA VAL A 127 12.38 -7.75 5.81
C VAL A 127 13.23 -8.88 6.36
N PHE A 128 13.72 -8.75 7.59
CA PHE A 128 14.55 -9.76 8.23
C PHE A 128 13.79 -10.99 8.74
N GLN A 129 12.49 -10.88 9.05
CA GLN A 129 11.69 -12.04 9.49
C GLN A 129 11.13 -12.87 8.33
N ARG A 130 10.95 -12.28 7.14
CA ARG A 130 10.40 -12.98 5.97
C ARG A 130 11.35 -14.05 5.45
N LYS A 131 10.84 -15.26 5.23
CA LYS A 131 11.55 -16.39 4.59
C LYS A 131 11.54 -16.31 3.05
N ALA A 132 11.36 -15.12 2.48
CA ALA A 132 11.17 -14.92 1.04
C ALA A 132 12.39 -15.37 0.21
N LEU A 133 13.62 -15.07 0.67
CA LEU A 133 14.86 -15.46 -0.01
C LEU A 133 15.01 -16.97 -0.12
N GLY A 134 14.67 -17.70 0.95
CA GLY A 134 14.65 -19.16 0.95
C GLY A 134 13.66 -19.73 -0.06
N VAL A 135 12.42 -19.22 -0.06
CA VAL A 135 11.38 -19.64 -1.02
C VAL A 135 11.79 -19.36 -2.47
N LEU A 136 12.31 -18.15 -2.76
CA LEU A 136 12.79 -17.78 -4.08
C LEU A 136 13.97 -18.66 -4.54
N SER A 137 14.89 -19.00 -3.62
CA SER A 137 16.01 -19.88 -3.94
C SER A 137 15.57 -21.31 -4.28
N ALA A 138 14.52 -21.81 -3.60
CA ALA A 138 13.93 -23.10 -3.88
C ALA A 138 13.17 -23.09 -5.21
N GLN A 139 12.45 -22.02 -5.51
CA GLN A 139 11.80 -21.82 -6.81
C GLN A 139 12.85 -21.77 -7.94
N ALA A 140 13.93 -21.01 -7.76
CA ALA A 140 15.02 -20.94 -8.74
C ALA A 140 15.71 -22.30 -8.98
N LEU A 141 15.77 -23.16 -7.95
CA LEU A 141 16.27 -24.53 -8.11
C LEU A 141 15.31 -25.38 -8.95
N ARG A 142 14.00 -25.27 -8.71
CA ARG A 142 12.99 -25.98 -9.50
C ARG A 142 13.06 -25.58 -10.97
N THR A 143 13.08 -24.28 -11.27
CA THR A 143 13.20 -23.78 -12.65
C THR A 143 14.50 -24.26 -13.30
N LEU A 144 15.62 -24.29 -12.56
CA LEU A 144 16.87 -24.82 -13.10
C LEU A 144 16.76 -26.31 -13.45
N SER A 145 16.14 -27.12 -12.58
CA SER A 145 15.97 -28.55 -12.84
C SER A 145 15.07 -28.85 -14.03
N THR A 146 13.97 -28.11 -14.19
CA THR A 146 13.06 -28.27 -15.32
C THR A 146 13.72 -27.84 -16.63
N GLU A 147 14.44 -26.71 -16.63
CA GLU A 147 15.17 -26.22 -17.80
C GLU A 147 16.32 -27.15 -18.19
N HIS A 148 17.00 -27.76 -17.20
CA HIS A 148 17.99 -28.78 -17.48
C HIS A 148 17.38 -30.02 -18.15
N ALA A 149 16.21 -30.47 -17.70
CA ALA A 149 15.50 -31.57 -18.34
C ALA A 149 15.12 -31.24 -19.80
N HIS A 150 14.54 -30.06 -20.04
CA HIS A 150 14.22 -29.59 -21.40
C HIS A 150 15.45 -29.47 -22.29
N ARG A 151 16.58 -28.98 -21.77
CA ARG A 151 17.85 -28.93 -22.51
C ARG A 151 18.32 -30.33 -22.92
N VAL A 152 18.21 -31.32 -22.04
CA VAL A 152 18.59 -32.71 -22.35
C VAL A 152 17.70 -33.27 -23.46
N GLU A 153 16.40 -32.97 -23.46
CA GLU A 153 15.47 -33.35 -24.52
C GLU A 153 15.86 -32.70 -25.87
N LEU A 154 16.15 -31.39 -25.88
CA LEU A 154 16.62 -30.68 -27.07
C LEU A 154 17.95 -31.23 -27.59
N ALA A 155 18.88 -31.56 -26.70
CA ALA A 155 20.18 -32.12 -27.08
C ALA A 155 20.01 -33.50 -27.73
N ARG A 156 19.19 -34.38 -27.14
CA ARG A 156 18.86 -35.69 -27.72
C ARG A 156 18.23 -35.56 -29.10
N LEU A 157 17.29 -34.62 -29.25
CA LEU A 157 16.63 -34.38 -30.52
C LEU A 157 17.62 -33.86 -31.58
N LEU A 158 18.54 -32.96 -31.21
CA LEU A 158 19.62 -32.53 -32.11
C LEU A 158 20.54 -33.71 -32.49
N THR A 159 20.94 -34.56 -31.53
CA THR A 159 21.74 -35.77 -31.80
C THR A 159 21.03 -36.70 -32.79
N ALA A 160 19.71 -36.87 -32.65
CA ALA A 160 18.91 -37.64 -33.60
C ALA A 160 18.95 -37.03 -35.02
N PHE A 161 18.86 -35.71 -35.16
CA PHE A 161 18.99 -35.01 -36.45
C PHE A 161 20.40 -35.06 -37.06
N LEU A 162 21.42 -35.27 -36.23
CA LEU A 162 22.81 -35.45 -36.69
C LEU A 162 23.07 -36.88 -37.14
N GLY A 163 22.34 -37.87 -36.59
CA GLY A 163 22.52 -39.29 -36.89
C GLY A 163 23.68 -39.94 -36.11
N ASP A 164 24.17 -39.28 -35.06
CA ASP A 164 25.32 -39.72 -34.27
C ASP A 164 24.97 -40.82 -33.23
N ASP A 165 23.70 -41.20 -33.09
CA ASP A 165 23.31 -42.27 -32.17
C ASP A 165 23.68 -43.65 -32.72
N ALA A 166 24.75 -44.22 -32.17
CA ALA A 166 25.31 -45.52 -32.54
C ALA A 166 24.31 -46.69 -32.45
N VAL A 167 23.22 -46.54 -31.68
CA VAL A 167 22.18 -47.58 -31.49
C VAL A 167 21.11 -47.54 -32.59
N LEU A 168 20.92 -46.39 -33.24
CA LEU A 168 19.87 -46.18 -34.27
C LEU A 168 20.39 -46.34 -35.71
N CYS A 169 21.72 -46.29 -35.91
CA CYS A 169 22.37 -46.33 -37.23
C CYS A 169 22.64 -47.77 -37.70
N PRO A 170 21.65 -48.36 -38.40
CA PRO A 170 21.75 -48.41 -39.86
C PRO A 170 20.44 -48.10 -40.62
N THR A 171 19.32 -47.85 -39.92
CA THR A 171 17.98 -47.73 -40.54
C THR A 171 17.31 -46.36 -40.37
N TYR A 172 18.00 -45.40 -39.73
CA TYR A 172 17.41 -44.11 -39.36
C TYR A 172 17.62 -43.04 -40.43
N ASP A 173 16.54 -42.46 -40.94
CA ASP A 173 16.60 -41.29 -41.82
C ASP A 173 17.05 -40.06 -41.01
N ARG A 174 18.21 -39.49 -41.38
CA ARG A 174 18.82 -38.31 -40.75
C ARG A 174 17.90 -37.09 -40.74
N ASN A 175 16.97 -37.01 -41.68
CA ASN A 175 16.01 -35.90 -41.77
C ASN A 175 14.67 -36.22 -41.09
N LEU A 176 14.50 -37.39 -40.48
CA LEU A 176 13.27 -37.82 -39.82
C LEU A 176 12.04 -37.78 -40.76
N GLY A 177 12.23 -37.94 -42.07
CA GLY A 177 11.18 -37.78 -43.08
C GLY A 177 10.82 -36.33 -43.40
N LEU A 178 11.56 -35.33 -42.90
CA LEU A 178 11.39 -33.92 -43.25
C LEU A 178 12.11 -33.58 -44.57
N PRO A 179 11.61 -32.58 -45.32
CA PRO A 179 12.36 -32.04 -46.46
C PRO A 179 13.71 -31.46 -46.00
N PRO A 180 14.75 -31.51 -46.85
CA PRO A 180 16.11 -31.17 -46.47
C PRO A 180 16.23 -29.75 -45.92
N ASP A 181 15.58 -28.78 -46.57
CA ASP A 181 15.60 -27.37 -46.16
C ASP A 181 15.04 -27.18 -44.74
N SER A 182 13.88 -27.80 -44.45
CA SER A 182 13.26 -27.72 -43.12
C SER A 182 14.05 -28.49 -42.05
N ALA A 183 14.72 -29.58 -42.42
CA ALA A 183 15.59 -30.32 -41.50
C ALA A 183 16.85 -29.50 -41.14
N GLU A 184 17.42 -28.76 -42.08
CA GLU A 184 18.53 -27.83 -41.80
C GLU A 184 18.10 -26.66 -40.93
N GLU A 185 16.93 -26.08 -41.18
CA GLU A 185 16.35 -25.04 -40.32
C GLU A 185 16.12 -25.55 -38.89
N ALA A 186 15.55 -26.75 -38.74
CA ALA A 186 15.36 -27.38 -37.44
C ALA A 186 16.68 -27.54 -36.68
N ARG A 187 17.75 -28.02 -37.33
CA ARG A 187 19.09 -28.13 -36.73
C ARG A 187 19.62 -26.78 -36.23
N ARG A 188 19.49 -25.73 -37.05
CA ARG A 188 19.92 -24.36 -36.68
C ARG A 188 19.14 -23.84 -35.47
N LEU A 189 17.82 -24.02 -35.46
CA LEU A 189 16.97 -23.59 -34.35
C LEU A 189 17.29 -24.35 -33.06
N LEU A 190 17.56 -25.65 -33.15
CA LEU A 190 17.92 -26.47 -31.99
C LEU A 190 19.27 -26.09 -31.40
N GLN A 191 20.28 -25.81 -32.24
CA GLN A 191 21.56 -25.29 -31.78
C GLN A 191 21.39 -23.95 -31.05
N ALA A 192 20.66 -23.00 -31.66
CA ALA A 192 20.39 -21.71 -31.04
C ALA A 192 19.58 -21.85 -29.72
N ALA A 193 18.63 -22.78 -29.66
CA ALA A 193 17.85 -23.07 -28.47
C ALA A 193 18.72 -23.68 -27.35
N LEU A 194 19.64 -24.58 -27.69
CA LEU A 194 20.59 -25.17 -26.75
C LEU A 194 21.52 -24.09 -26.16
N ASP A 195 22.13 -23.25 -27.01
CA ASP A 195 22.99 -22.16 -26.57
C ASP A 195 22.25 -21.20 -25.63
N ARG A 196 21.01 -20.85 -25.99
CA ARG A 196 20.15 -20.00 -25.16
C ARG A 196 19.81 -20.66 -23.82
N SER A 197 19.49 -21.96 -23.81
CA SER A 197 19.18 -22.70 -22.59
C SER A 197 20.41 -22.79 -21.66
N GLU A 198 21.62 -22.89 -22.22
CA GLU A 198 22.85 -22.91 -21.45
C GLU A 198 23.11 -21.56 -20.76
N GLU A 199 23.00 -20.46 -21.49
CA GLU A 199 23.19 -19.12 -20.89
C GLU A 199 22.09 -18.81 -19.86
N TYR A 200 20.85 -19.27 -20.12
CA TYR A 200 19.76 -19.18 -19.14
C TYR A 200 20.10 -19.94 -17.85
N LEU A 201 20.55 -21.20 -17.95
CA LEU A 201 20.96 -22.01 -16.80
C LEU A 201 22.09 -21.33 -16.04
N ARG A 202 23.10 -20.78 -16.73
CA ARG A 202 24.22 -20.03 -16.12
C ARG A 202 23.73 -18.79 -15.37
N CYS A 203 22.82 -18.02 -15.96
CA CYS A 203 22.22 -16.85 -15.33
C CYS A 203 21.42 -17.24 -14.08
N MET A 204 20.57 -18.27 -14.17
CA MET A 204 19.77 -18.74 -13.04
C MET A 204 20.61 -19.32 -11.90
N GLN A 205 21.72 -20.00 -12.20
CA GLN A 205 22.68 -20.43 -11.19
C GLN A 205 23.27 -19.25 -10.41
N LYS A 206 23.67 -18.17 -11.10
CA LYS A 206 24.16 -16.94 -10.46
C LYS A 206 23.09 -16.31 -9.56
N VAL A 207 21.85 -16.21 -10.05
CA VAL A 207 20.72 -15.67 -9.29
C VAL A 207 20.49 -16.50 -8.02
N ARG A 208 20.40 -17.83 -8.14
CA ARG A 208 20.21 -18.72 -6.98
C ARG A 208 21.36 -18.60 -5.98
N ALA A 209 22.61 -18.55 -6.44
CA ALA A 209 23.77 -18.37 -5.57
C ALA A 209 23.72 -17.03 -4.83
N GLY A 210 23.30 -15.96 -5.52
CA GLY A 210 23.06 -14.64 -4.93
C GLY A 210 21.99 -14.67 -3.84
N LEU A 211 20.86 -15.32 -4.10
CA LEU A 211 19.77 -15.48 -3.12
C LEU A 211 20.23 -16.25 -1.87
N LEU A 212 20.97 -17.35 -2.03
CA LEU A 212 21.51 -18.11 -0.89
C LEU A 212 22.59 -17.34 -0.12
N LYS A 213 23.38 -16.51 -0.81
CA LYS A 213 24.36 -15.61 -0.16
C LYS A 213 23.63 -14.53 0.64
N ALA A 214 22.61 -13.90 0.06
CA ALA A 214 21.79 -12.90 0.73
C ALA A 214 21.06 -13.49 1.94
N ASP A 215 20.49 -14.70 1.85
CA ASP A 215 19.80 -15.33 2.97
C ASP A 215 20.74 -15.63 4.14
N ARG A 216 21.97 -16.08 3.85
CA ARG A 216 23.01 -16.27 4.87
C ARG A 216 23.40 -14.95 5.55
N TYR A 217 23.59 -13.87 4.78
CA TYR A 217 23.91 -12.56 5.38
C TYR A 217 22.76 -11.99 6.18
N ARG A 218 21.52 -12.12 5.70
CA ARG A 218 20.31 -11.76 6.44
C ARG A 218 20.30 -12.43 7.81
N GLY A 219 20.54 -13.74 7.85
CA GLY A 219 20.62 -14.49 9.11
C GLY A 219 21.73 -14.03 10.04
N LYS A 220 22.93 -13.76 9.50
CA LYS A 220 24.08 -13.26 10.30
C LYS A 220 23.83 -11.88 10.89
N ILE A 221 23.37 -10.93 10.06
CA ILE A 221 23.07 -9.56 10.48
C ILE A 221 21.97 -9.60 11.54
N TYR A 222 20.89 -10.36 11.29
CA TYR A 222 19.82 -10.49 12.27
C TYR A 222 20.29 -11.11 13.59
N GLY A 223 21.22 -12.06 13.55
CA GLY A 223 21.88 -12.60 14.74
C GLY A 223 22.65 -11.53 15.51
N TRP A 224 23.51 -10.76 14.83
CA TRP A 224 24.27 -9.67 15.46
C TRP A 224 23.38 -8.59 16.07
N CYS A 225 22.31 -8.20 15.37
CA CYS A 225 21.34 -7.24 15.88
C CYS A 225 20.66 -7.74 17.16
N LYS A 226 20.40 -9.05 17.27
CA LYS A 226 19.78 -9.67 18.45
C LYS A 226 20.76 -9.84 19.61
N ASP A 227 22.05 -10.09 19.32
CA ASP A 227 23.08 -10.24 20.35
C ASP A 227 23.55 -8.88 20.91
N SER A 228 23.22 -7.77 20.22
CA SER A 228 23.55 -6.39 20.63
C SER A 228 22.45 -5.71 21.45
N ASP A 229 21.31 -6.39 21.60
CA ASP A 229 20.12 -6.01 22.40
C ASP A 229 20.27 -6.57 23.83
#